data_AF-R5R411-F1
#
_entry.id   AF-R5R411-F1
#
_cell.length_a   1.000
_cell.length_b   1.000
_cell.length_c   1.000
_cell.angle_alpha   90.00
_cell.angle_beta   90.00
_cell.angle_gamma   90.00
#
_symmetry.space_group_name_H-M   'P 1'
#
loop_
_entity.id
_entity.type
_entity.pdbx_description
1 polymer ?
#
loop_
_entity_poly.entity_id
_entity_poly.type
_entity_poly.pdbx_seq_one_letter_code
_entity_poly.pdbx_strand_id
1 'polypeptide(L)'
;MYKNYFDELKVRLFESCDWCNKQANDGDRNRNHVNYGSASAIARIMTDFGHNVHIPVWDDNGFLRIPKIVIDGEVFIDFEKSE
;
A
#
# COMPACT_ATOMS: atom_id res chain seq x y z
N MET A 1 0.59 8.40 -25.40
CA MET A 1 0.18 9.17 -24.21
C MET A 1 1.17 8.79 -23.12
N TYR A 2 2.09 9.69 -22.73
CA TYR A 2 3.04 9.40 -21.66
C TYR A 2 2.22 9.14 -20.38
N LYS A 3 2.37 7.97 -19.75
CA LYS A 3 1.93 7.80 -18.36
C LYS A 3 2.66 8.86 -17.57
N ASN A 4 1.93 9.70 -16.85
CA ASN A 4 2.59 10.62 -15.95
C ASN A 4 3.26 9.76 -14.86
N TYR A 5 4.42 10.19 -14.37
CA TYR A 5 5.19 9.44 -13.38
C TYR A 5 4.39 9.12 -12.10
N PHE A 6 3.41 9.97 -11.78
CA PHE A 6 2.52 9.78 -10.64
C PHE A 6 1.58 8.57 -10.80
N ASP A 7 1.06 8.32 -12.00
CA ASP A 7 0.25 7.13 -12.30
C ASP A 7 1.09 5.86 -12.14
N GLU A 8 2.39 5.91 -12.44
CA GLU A 8 3.30 4.80 -12.19
C GLU A 8 3.55 4.59 -10.69
N LEU A 9 3.68 5.66 -9.91
CA LEU A 9 3.79 5.58 -8.45
C LEU A 9 2.52 4.99 -7.83
N LYS A 10 1.33 5.37 -8.30
CA LYS A 10 0.05 4.79 -7.88
C LYS A 10 0.02 3.28 -8.08
N VAL A 11 0.41 2.79 -9.26
CA VAL A 11 0.47 1.35 -9.55
C VAL A 11 1.41 0.65 -8.58
N ARG A 12 2.64 1.17 -8.39
CA ARG A 12 3.63 0.56 -7.48
C ARG A 12 3.18 0.57 -6.02
N LEU A 13 2.48 1.61 -5.60
CA LEU A 13 1.88 1.68 -4.26
C LEU A 13 0.86 0.55 -4.08
N PHE A 14 -0.05 0.41 -5.04
CA PHE A 14 -1.10 -0.61 -5.00
C PHE A 14 -0.51 -2.03 -4.99
N GLU A 15 0.49 -2.31 -5.83
CA GLU A 15 1.20 -3.59 -5.85
C GLU A 15 1.91 -3.88 -4.52
N SER A 16 2.60 -2.89 -3.95
CA SER A 16 3.28 -3.07 -2.66
C SER A 16 2.29 -3.36 -1.52
N CYS A 17 1.15 -2.68 -1.51
CA CYS A 17 0.09 -2.92 -0.54
C CYS A 17 -0.54 -4.32 -0.70
N ASP A 18 -0.84 -4.72 -1.94
CA ASP A 18 -1.37 -6.05 -2.26
C ASP A 18 -0.39 -7.15 -1.82
N TRP A 19 0.89 -7.01 -2.14
CA TRP A 19 1.90 -7.97 -1.70
C TRP A 19 2.10 -7.98 -0.19
N CYS A 20 1.98 -6.84 0.50
CA CYS A 20 2.00 -6.82 1.96
C CYS A 20 0.91 -7.76 2.51
N ASN A 21 -0.34 -7.57 2.09
CA ASN A 21 -1.47 -8.38 2.53
C ASN A 21 -1.37 -9.84 2.09
N LYS A 22 -0.93 -10.09 0.85
CA LYS A 22 -0.71 -11.45 0.36
C LYS A 22 0.34 -12.18 1.19
N GLN A 23 1.46 -11.54 1.53
CA GLN A 23 2.50 -12.17 2.36
C GLN A 23 2.06 -12.39 3.82
N ALA A 24 1.11 -11.58 4.33
CA ALA A 24 0.45 -11.88 5.60
C ALA A 24 -0.37 -13.18 5.52
N ASN A 25 -1.06 -13.42 4.41
CA ASN A 25 -1.82 -14.65 4.19
C ASN A 25 -0.91 -15.87 3.91
N ASP A 26 0.20 -15.66 3.20
CA ASP A 26 1.18 -16.70 2.87
C ASP A 26 2.11 -17.05 4.07
N GLY A 27 2.09 -16.26 5.14
CA GLY A 27 2.90 -16.48 6.35
C GLY A 27 4.36 -16.03 6.24
N ASP A 28 4.74 -15.27 5.21
CA ASP A 28 6.11 -14.73 5.06
C ASP A 28 6.23 -13.35 5.71
N ARG A 29 6.58 -13.36 7.00
CA ARG A 29 6.69 -12.13 7.81
C ARG A 29 7.75 -11.18 7.28
N ASN A 30 8.88 -11.69 6.80
CA ASN A 30 9.97 -10.85 6.33
C ASN A 30 9.57 -10.10 5.07
N ARG A 31 8.98 -10.80 4.10
CA ARG A 31 8.49 -10.15 2.88
C ARG A 31 7.31 -9.22 3.16
N ASN A 32 6.43 -9.57 4.09
CA ASN A 32 5.35 -8.69 4.53
C ASN A 32 5.89 -7.32 5.00
N HIS A 33 6.88 -7.30 5.91
CA HIS A 33 7.46 -6.05 6.42
C HIS A 33 8.25 -5.28 5.33
N VAL A 34 8.94 -5.98 4.44
CA VAL A 34 9.62 -5.36 3.28
C VAL A 34 8.61 -4.67 2.35
N ASN A 35 7.49 -5.33 2.05
CA ASN A 35 6.46 -4.79 1.19
C ASN A 35 5.76 -3.57 1.83
N TYR A 36 5.52 -3.60 3.15
CA TYR A 36 5.02 -2.43 3.87
C TYR A 36 6.00 -1.25 3.82
N GLY A 37 7.31 -1.52 3.99
CA GLY A 37 8.36 -0.51 3.84
C GLY A 37 8.37 0.12 2.43
N SER A 38 8.25 -0.71 1.39
CA SER A 38 8.11 -0.26 0.00
C SER A 38 6.90 0.66 -0.20
N ALA A 39 5.73 0.23 0.28
CA ALA A 39 4.50 1.02 0.21
C ALA A 39 4.65 2.38 0.91
N SER A 40 5.25 2.39 2.11
CA SER A 40 5.50 3.61 2.89
C SER A 40 6.46 4.57 2.19
N ALA A 41 7.52 4.06 1.57
CA ALA A 41 8.46 4.88 0.80
C ALA A 41 7.79 5.51 -0.43
N ILE A 42 6.98 4.75 -1.17
CA ILE A 42 6.25 5.26 -2.33
C ILE A 42 5.21 6.30 -1.91
N ALA A 43 4.43 6.03 -0.86
CA ALA A 43 3.48 6.98 -0.30
C ALA A 43 4.16 8.30 0.09
N ARG A 44 5.35 8.22 0.69
CA ARG A 44 6.12 9.42 1.03
C ARG A 44 6.52 10.22 -0.20
N ILE A 45 7.02 9.56 -1.25
CA ILE A 45 7.37 10.22 -2.51
C ILE A 45 6.13 10.92 -3.09
N MET A 46 4.98 10.23 -3.16
CA MET A 46 3.74 10.82 -3.65
C MET A 46 3.31 12.05 -2.82
N THR A 47 3.55 12.05 -1.51
CA THR A 47 3.36 13.23 -0.66
C THR A 47 4.33 14.36 -0.96
N ASP A 48 5.58 14.06 -1.26
CA ASP A 48 6.54 15.08 -1.70
C ASP A 48 6.15 15.69 -3.06
N PHE A 49 5.36 14.98 -3.89
CA PHE A 49 4.70 15.50 -5.11
C PHE A 49 3.42 16.32 -4.84
N GLY A 50 3.02 16.48 -3.58
CA GLY A 50 1.87 17.31 -3.18
C GLY A 50 0.57 16.54 -2.94
N HIS A 51 0.59 15.21 -2.95
CA HIS A 51 -0.61 14.39 -2.72
C HIS A 51 -0.73 13.91 -1.26
N ASN A 52 -1.92 13.97 -0.70
CA ASN A 52 -2.15 13.48 0.66
C ASN A 52 -2.40 11.97 0.64
N VAL A 53 -1.39 11.16 0.95
CA VAL A 53 -1.47 9.69 0.88
C VAL A 53 -1.48 9.09 2.27
N HIS A 54 -2.48 8.26 2.57
CA HIS A 54 -2.58 7.49 3.81
C HIS A 54 -2.73 6.01 3.51
N ILE A 55 -1.85 5.21 4.12
CA ILE A 55 -1.88 3.75 4.12
C ILE A 55 -2.01 3.24 5.57
N PRO A 56 -3.22 3.29 6.16
CA PRO A 56 -3.43 2.76 7.50
C PRO A 56 -2.95 1.31 7.60
N VAL A 57 -2.40 0.95 8.76
CA VAL A 57 -1.86 -0.39 9.02
C VAL A 57 -2.30 -0.87 10.39
N TRP A 58 -2.53 -2.17 10.52
CA TRP A 58 -2.59 -2.83 11.82
C TRP A 58 -1.69 -4.07 11.84
N ASP A 59 -1.24 -4.42 13.03
CA ASP A 59 -0.49 -5.65 13.27
C ASP A 59 -1.48 -6.75 13.67
N ASP A 60 -1.39 -7.88 12.98
CA ASP A 60 -2.10 -9.11 13.26
C ASP A 60 -1.07 -10.22 13.45
N ASN A 61 -0.74 -10.54 14.70
CA ASN A 61 0.21 -11.59 15.07
C ASN A 61 1.60 -11.43 14.42
N GLY A 62 2.11 -10.21 14.34
CA GLY A 62 3.41 -9.87 13.77
C GLY A 62 3.40 -9.65 12.25
N PHE A 63 2.24 -9.76 11.61
CA PHE A 63 2.02 -9.44 10.19
C PHE A 63 1.29 -8.11 10.05
N LEU A 64 1.79 -7.26 9.17
CA LEU A 64 1.17 -5.96 8.86
C LEU A 64 0.09 -6.15 7.80
N ARG A 65 -1.11 -5.62 8.07
CA ARG A 65 -2.24 -5.61 7.14
C ARG A 65 -2.66 -4.18 6.83
N ILE A 66 -2.96 -3.93 5.56
CA ILE A 66 -3.37 -2.62 5.03
C ILE A 66 -4.84 -2.75 4.60
N PRO A 67 -5.80 -2.01 5.18
CA PRO A 67 -7.22 -2.19 4.88
C PRO A 67 -7.57 -1.46 3.60
N LYS A 68 -6.96 -0.29 3.44
CA LYS A 68 -7.28 0.65 2.41
C LYS A 68 -6.13 1.57 2.08
N ILE A 69 -6.26 2.19 0.92
CA ILE A 69 -5.34 3.22 0.43
C ILE A 69 -6.18 4.48 0.20
N VAL A 70 -5.77 5.59 0.81
CA VAL A 70 -6.44 6.88 0.66
C VAL A 70 -5.48 7.85 -0.03
N ILE A 71 -5.90 8.46 -1.13
CA ILE A 71 -5.12 9.48 -1.86
C ILE A 71 -6.04 10.68 -2.07
N ASP A 72 -5.63 11.85 -1.57
CA ASP A 72 -6.39 13.11 -1.67
C ASP A 72 -7.84 13.01 -1.16
N GLY A 73 -8.05 12.15 -0.16
CA GLY A 73 -9.37 11.89 0.44
C GLY A 73 -10.21 10.83 -0.29
N GLU A 74 -9.78 10.35 -1.45
CA GLU A 74 -10.42 9.25 -2.17
C GLU A 74 -9.89 7.90 -1.70
N VAL A 75 -10.78 6.92 -1.50
CA VAL A 75 -10.46 5.56 -1.03
C VAL A 75 -10.43 4.61 -2.23
N PHE A 76 -9.29 3.95 -2.48
CA PHE A 76 -9.07 3.19 -3.72
C PHE A 76 -9.21 1.67 -3.59
N ILE A 77 -8.81 1.10 -2.46
CA ILE A 77 -8.86 -0.34 -2.24
C ILE A 77 -9.47 -0.57 -0.87
N ASP A 78 -10.38 -1.53 -0.78
CA ASP A 78 -10.85 -2.10 0.48
C ASP A 78 -10.44 -3.59 0.43
N PHE A 79 -9.34 -3.93 1.10
CA PHE A 79 -8.83 -5.30 1.13
C PHE A 79 -9.69 -6.20 2.03
N GLU A 80 -10.71 -5.66 2.69
CA GLU A 80 -11.79 -6.41 3.33
C GLU A 80 -13.04 -6.44 2.43
N LYS A 81 -13.03 -7.31 1.42
CA LYS A 81 -14.27 -7.95 0.98
C LYS A 81 -14.03 -9.35 0.45
N SER A 82 -13.79 -10.25 1.39
CA SER A 82 -14.09 -11.67 1.23
C SER A 82 -15.21 -11.98 2.23
N GLU A 83 -16.47 -11.80 1.80
CA GLU A 83 -17.59 -12.51 2.42
C GLU A 83 -17.53 -14.00 2.02
#